data_AF-A0A7S1W650-F1
#
_entry.id   AF-A0A7S1W650-F1
#
_cell.length_a   1.000
_cell.length_b   1.000
_cell.length_c   1.000
_cell.angle_alpha   90.00
_cell.angle_beta   90.00
_cell.angle_gamma   90.00
#
_symmetry.space_group_name_H-M   'P 1'
#
loop_
_entity.id
_entity.type
_entity.pdbx_description
1 polymer ?
#
loop_
_entity_poly.entity_id
_entity_poly.type
_entity_poly.pdbx_seq_one_letter_code
_entity_poly.pdbx_strand_id
1 'polypeptide(L)'
;ADNPTFWDKTYKRQGEHGRRSYEWYGLGFEHLDESLSARLPKDHAVLVVGSGDSNLSADMAARGWQVTSVDFSEEVTSQMRARHPGLDFVTQDARKMTYEDGRFGSVLDKGLSDCIGTPAKRRAYFRELHRVVRTPGGTLVVVAQRPLSVRRDLGPGWLCEPRRELYGPLFVEDSPNRPPRPEPGTDGQVAYYFLACQSRVADMAAEEEDDADDESAEGDLDEGE
;
A
#
# COMPACT_ATOMS: atom_id res chain seq x y z
N ALA A 1 1.93 -0.88 14.18
CA ALA A 1 2.07 -0.11 12.93
C ALA A 1 0.79 0.67 12.57
N ASP A 2 -0.40 0.24 12.97
CA ASP A 2 -1.66 0.94 12.64
C ASP A 2 -1.95 2.19 13.52
N ASN A 3 -1.02 3.15 13.61
CA ASN A 3 -1.16 4.35 14.44
C ASN A 3 -0.30 5.51 13.88
N PRO A 4 -0.87 6.70 13.60
CA PRO A 4 -0.12 7.83 13.04
C PRO A 4 0.98 8.34 13.99
N THR A 5 0.74 8.41 15.30
CA THR A 5 1.74 8.83 16.29
C THR A 5 2.96 7.89 16.34
N PHE A 6 2.76 6.60 16.08
CA PHE A 6 3.85 5.64 15.98
C PHE A 6 4.74 5.96 14.76
N TRP A 7 4.13 6.24 13.61
CA TRP A 7 4.86 6.55 12.39
C TRP A 7 5.49 7.94 12.41
N ASP A 8 4.83 8.97 12.94
CA ASP A 8 5.44 10.29 13.12
C ASP A 8 6.73 10.20 13.94
N LYS A 9 6.70 9.45 15.05
CA LYS A 9 7.91 9.20 15.86
C LYS A 9 8.99 8.46 15.07
N THR A 10 8.59 7.51 14.25
CA THR A 10 9.49 6.71 13.43
C THR A 10 10.18 7.58 12.37
N TYR A 11 9.42 8.34 11.59
CA TYR A 11 9.93 9.23 10.54
C TYR A 11 10.75 10.39 11.09
N LYS A 12 10.35 10.95 12.24
CA LYS A 12 11.15 11.98 12.93
C LYS A 12 12.53 11.46 13.32
N ARG A 13 12.60 10.29 13.97
CA ARG A 13 13.87 9.66 14.34
C ARG A 13 14.75 9.35 13.12
N GLN A 14 14.13 8.89 12.03
CA GLN A 14 14.85 8.61 10.80
C GLN A 14 15.47 9.88 10.20
N GLY A 15 14.72 10.98 10.18
CA GLY A 15 15.22 12.30 9.76
C GLY A 15 16.34 12.83 10.65
N GLU A 16 16.22 12.71 11.98
CA GLU A 16 17.26 13.09 12.95
C GLU A 16 18.59 12.33 12.74
N HIS A 17 18.52 11.11 12.20
CA HIS A 17 19.69 10.30 11.84
C HIS A 17 20.19 10.52 10.41
N GLY A 18 19.72 11.58 9.72
CA GLY A 18 20.17 11.96 8.38
C GLY A 18 19.64 11.07 7.25
N ARG A 19 18.76 10.12 7.54
CA ARG A 19 18.11 9.28 6.52
C ARG A 19 17.04 10.12 5.83
N ARG A 20 17.16 10.28 4.52
CA ARG A 20 16.18 11.03 3.73
C ARG A 20 15.09 10.12 3.17
N SER A 21 15.46 9.01 2.55
CA SER A 21 14.50 8.04 2.01
C SER A 21 14.80 6.63 2.46
N TYR A 22 13.81 5.76 2.32
CA TYR A 22 13.97 4.35 2.61
C TYR A 22 13.01 3.48 1.82
N GLU A 23 13.57 2.41 1.26
CA GLU A 23 12.82 1.43 0.51
C GLU A 23 12.56 0.20 1.37
N TRP A 24 11.37 0.16 1.97
CA TRP A 24 10.83 -1.08 2.53
C TRP A 24 10.86 -2.17 1.46
N TYR A 25 11.22 -3.38 1.89
CA TYR A 25 11.43 -4.57 1.05
C TYR A 25 12.69 -4.55 0.20
N GLY A 26 13.45 -3.44 0.21
CA GLY A 26 14.60 -3.25 -0.67
C GLY A 26 14.18 -3.13 -2.14
N LEU A 27 12.89 -2.94 -2.38
CA LEU A 27 12.29 -2.84 -3.71
C LEU A 27 11.94 -1.39 -4.01
N GLY A 28 12.85 -0.71 -4.72
CA GLY A 28 12.65 0.61 -5.31
C GLY A 28 11.94 0.56 -6.66
N PHE A 29 11.84 1.72 -7.31
CA PHE A 29 11.18 1.86 -8.62
C PHE A 29 11.81 0.98 -9.70
N GLU A 30 13.14 0.84 -9.72
CA GLU A 30 13.90 0.03 -10.66
C GLU A 30 13.50 -1.45 -10.66
N HIS A 31 13.02 -1.96 -9.53
CA HIS A 31 12.53 -3.34 -9.40
C HIS A 31 11.09 -3.49 -9.93
N LEU A 32 10.35 -2.38 -10.00
CA LEU A 32 8.93 -2.35 -10.30
C LEU A 32 8.62 -1.76 -11.69
N ASP A 33 9.53 -1.02 -12.32
CA ASP A 33 9.28 -0.24 -13.54
C ASP A 33 8.63 -1.08 -14.63
N GLU A 34 9.20 -2.23 -14.99
CA GLU A 34 8.63 -3.09 -16.03
C GLU A 34 7.19 -3.49 -15.71
N SER A 35 6.95 -3.93 -14.46
CA SER A 35 5.64 -4.40 -14.03
C SER A 35 4.62 -3.27 -13.90
N LEU A 36 5.05 -2.07 -13.50
CA LEU A 36 4.19 -0.89 -13.41
C LEU A 36 3.91 -0.32 -14.80
N SER A 37 4.93 -0.16 -15.64
CA SER A 37 4.81 0.30 -17.03
C SER A 37 3.90 -0.58 -17.89
N ALA A 38 3.87 -1.89 -17.62
CA ALA A 38 2.97 -2.81 -18.32
C ALA A 38 1.49 -2.68 -17.90
N ARG A 39 1.19 -2.10 -16.73
CA ARG A 39 -0.15 -2.17 -16.11
C ARG A 39 -0.79 -0.83 -15.80
N LEU A 40 0.01 0.21 -15.57
CA LEU A 40 -0.46 1.54 -15.19
C LEU A 40 -0.37 2.47 -16.40
N PRO A 41 -1.51 2.82 -17.04
CA PRO A 41 -1.52 3.78 -18.14
C PRO A 41 -1.00 5.15 -17.70
N LYS A 42 -0.30 5.84 -18.61
CA LYS A 42 0.34 7.15 -18.31
C LYS A 42 -0.66 8.31 -18.31
N ASP A 43 -1.79 8.14 -18.98
CA ASP A 43 -2.91 9.08 -19.05
C ASP A 43 -3.86 8.98 -17.86
N HIS A 44 -3.63 8.01 -16.96
CA HIS A 44 -4.39 7.84 -15.73
C HIS A 44 -3.64 8.45 -14.53
N ALA A 45 -4.41 9.06 -13.61
CA ALA A 45 -3.89 9.47 -12.31
C ALA A 45 -3.64 8.22 -11.43
N VAL A 46 -2.49 8.19 -10.77
CA VAL A 46 -2.07 7.11 -9.88
C VAL A 46 -2.09 7.60 -8.43
N LEU A 47 -2.75 6.84 -7.56
CA LEU A 47 -2.70 7.02 -6.12
C LEU A 47 -1.66 6.06 -5.52
N VAL A 48 -0.67 6.58 -4.79
CA VAL A 48 0.24 5.76 -3.96
C VAL A 48 -0.21 5.86 -2.51
N VAL A 49 -0.63 4.74 -1.92
CA VAL A 49 -1.15 4.69 -0.54
C VAL A 49 -0.08 4.21 0.45
N GLY A 50 0.02 4.90 1.59
CA GLY A 50 1.07 4.65 2.59
C GLY A 50 2.45 4.91 2.01
N SER A 51 2.62 6.04 1.34
CA SER A 51 3.83 6.31 0.53
C SER A 51 5.11 6.38 1.36
N GLY A 52 5.02 6.70 2.65
CA GLY A 52 6.16 6.93 3.52
C GLY A 52 7.17 7.89 2.92
N ASP A 53 8.46 7.64 3.19
CA ASP A 53 9.60 8.40 2.68
C ASP A 53 10.28 7.76 1.46
N SER A 54 9.61 6.82 0.79
CA SER A 54 10.09 6.13 -0.42
C SER A 54 10.23 7.11 -1.60
N ASN A 55 11.24 6.88 -2.45
CA ASN A 55 11.42 7.65 -3.68
C ASN A 55 10.49 7.19 -4.82
N LEU A 56 9.76 6.07 -4.63
CA LEU A 56 8.90 5.47 -5.64
C LEU A 56 7.96 6.47 -6.31
N SER A 57 7.33 7.35 -5.52
CA SER A 57 6.39 8.35 -6.04
C SER A 57 7.08 9.37 -6.96
N ALA A 58 8.31 9.78 -6.60
CA ALA A 58 9.09 10.73 -7.38
C ALA A 58 9.64 10.09 -8.66
N ASP A 59 10.11 8.85 -8.59
CA ASP A 59 10.61 8.12 -9.76
C ASP A 59 9.48 7.82 -10.76
N MET A 60 8.28 7.48 -10.26
CA MET A 60 7.09 7.33 -11.10
C MET A 60 6.72 8.66 -11.79
N ALA A 61 6.72 9.77 -11.05
CA ALA A 61 6.46 11.08 -11.65
C ALA A 61 7.51 11.45 -12.72
N ALA A 62 8.80 11.19 -12.45
CA ALA A 62 9.87 11.39 -13.43
C ALA A 62 9.72 10.50 -14.67
N ARG A 63 9.10 9.33 -14.52
CA ARG A 63 8.76 8.42 -15.62
C ARG A 63 7.45 8.81 -16.34
N GLY A 64 6.79 9.89 -15.94
CA GLY A 64 5.65 10.48 -16.64
C GLY A 64 4.26 10.07 -16.14
N TRP A 65 4.15 9.44 -14.96
CA TRP A 65 2.83 9.27 -14.32
C TRP A 65 2.42 10.55 -13.58
N GLN A 66 1.12 10.82 -13.53
CA GLN A 66 0.55 11.81 -12.61
C GLN A 66 0.29 11.12 -11.27
N VAL A 67 1.09 11.46 -10.26
CA VAL A 67 1.10 10.74 -8.97
C VAL A 67 0.58 11.64 -7.85
N THR A 68 -0.40 11.13 -7.11
CA THR A 68 -0.80 11.64 -5.78
C THR A 68 -0.43 10.60 -4.75
N SER A 69 0.24 11.00 -3.68
CA SER A 69 0.72 10.11 -2.63
C SER A 69 0.07 10.46 -1.30
N VAL A 70 -0.43 9.46 -0.59
CA VAL A 70 -1.07 9.64 0.72
C VAL A 70 -0.35 8.85 1.80
N ASP A 71 -0.24 9.46 2.96
CA ASP A 71 0.19 8.82 4.20
C ASP A 71 -0.50 9.54 5.37
N PHE A 72 -0.87 8.82 6.42
CA PHE A 72 -1.51 9.43 7.60
C PHE A 72 -0.53 10.21 8.49
N SER A 73 0.79 10.09 8.25
CA SER A 73 1.84 10.73 9.04
C SER A 73 2.07 12.13 8.49
N GLU A 74 1.76 13.13 9.31
CA GLU A 74 2.02 14.53 8.96
C GLU A 74 3.53 14.79 8.86
N GLU A 75 4.32 14.12 9.68
CA GLU A 75 5.78 14.20 9.66
C GLU A 75 6.33 13.81 8.29
N VAL A 76 5.98 12.62 7.78
CA VAL A 76 6.54 12.13 6.51
C VAL A 76 6.03 12.91 5.32
N THR A 77 4.74 13.24 5.29
CA THR A 77 4.16 14.01 4.18
C THR A 77 4.76 15.42 4.11
N SER A 78 5.03 16.06 5.24
CA SER A 78 5.73 17.34 5.29
C SER A 78 7.17 17.24 4.77
N GLN A 79 7.91 16.21 5.18
CA GLN A 79 9.26 15.94 4.66
C GLN A 79 9.26 15.72 3.14
N MET A 80 8.29 14.97 2.62
CA MET A 80 8.18 14.66 1.19
C MET A 80 7.80 15.89 0.36
N ARG A 81 6.87 16.74 0.83
CA ARG A 81 6.56 18.03 0.18
C ARG A 81 7.79 18.94 0.11
N ALA A 82 8.58 19.01 1.19
CA ALA A 82 9.80 19.81 1.20
C ALA A 82 10.86 19.29 0.23
N ARG A 83 10.96 17.95 0.08
CA ARG A 83 11.92 17.30 -0.82
C ARG A 83 11.49 17.34 -2.29
N HIS A 84 10.18 17.29 -2.55
CA HIS A 84 9.59 17.21 -3.88
C HIS A 84 8.45 18.24 -4.02
N PRO A 85 8.76 19.56 -4.08
CA PRO A 85 7.74 20.62 -4.07
C PRO A 85 6.82 20.64 -5.29
N GLY A 86 7.14 19.86 -6.35
CA GLY A 86 6.30 19.71 -7.54
C GLY A 86 5.42 18.47 -7.54
N LEU A 87 5.43 17.67 -6.48
CA LEU A 87 4.64 16.44 -6.35
C LEU A 87 3.57 16.58 -5.27
N ASP A 88 2.48 15.83 -5.44
CA ASP A 88 1.33 15.89 -4.55
C ASP A 88 1.43 14.83 -3.44
N PHE A 89 1.78 15.28 -2.23
CA PHE A 89 1.77 14.47 -1.02
C PHE A 89 0.68 14.98 -0.08
N VAL A 90 -0.27 14.13 0.31
CA VAL A 90 -1.44 14.51 1.11
C VAL A 90 -1.47 13.73 2.42
N THR A 91 -1.69 14.43 3.53
CA THR A 91 -1.78 13.83 4.86
C THR A 91 -3.19 13.29 5.06
N GLN A 92 -3.38 11.99 4.93
CA GLN A 92 -4.72 11.37 4.98
C GLN A 92 -4.65 9.87 5.31
N ASP A 93 -5.67 9.36 5.99
CA ASP A 93 -5.84 7.94 6.24
C ASP A 93 -6.41 7.22 5.00
N ALA A 94 -5.65 6.28 4.45
CA ALA A 94 -6.05 5.52 3.27
C ALA A 94 -7.26 4.58 3.51
N ARG A 95 -7.70 4.40 4.77
CA ARG A 95 -8.92 3.66 5.11
C ARG A 95 -10.19 4.50 5.00
N LYS A 96 -10.04 5.83 4.90
CA LYS A 96 -11.15 6.78 4.79
C LYS A 96 -10.66 8.08 4.14
N MET A 97 -10.65 8.08 2.81
CA MET A 97 -10.16 9.17 1.99
C MET A 97 -11.29 10.12 1.59
N THR A 98 -10.98 11.42 1.45
CA THR A 98 -11.97 12.43 1.01
C THR A 98 -12.08 12.55 -0.51
N TYR A 99 -11.48 11.63 -1.27
CA TYR A 99 -11.58 11.62 -2.72
C TYR A 99 -12.95 11.12 -3.18
N GLU A 100 -13.41 11.63 -4.32
CA GLU A 100 -14.61 11.13 -4.98
C GLU A 100 -14.43 9.69 -5.47
N ASP A 101 -15.55 9.01 -5.67
CA ASP A 101 -15.58 7.66 -6.22
C ASP A 101 -14.98 7.67 -7.63
N GLY A 102 -14.14 6.68 -7.94
CA GLY A 102 -13.52 6.55 -9.25
C GLY A 102 -12.51 7.63 -9.62
N ARG A 103 -12.03 8.42 -8.65
CA ARG A 103 -11.08 9.53 -8.87
C ARG A 103 -9.78 9.11 -9.56
N PHE A 104 -9.26 7.93 -9.26
CA PHE A 104 -7.96 7.46 -9.76
C PHE A 104 -8.12 6.36 -10.80
N GLY A 105 -7.26 6.35 -11.82
CA GLY A 105 -7.23 5.22 -12.77
C GLY A 105 -6.39 4.05 -12.25
N SER A 106 -5.48 4.30 -11.31
CA SER A 106 -4.69 3.25 -10.67
C SER A 106 -4.38 3.56 -9.21
N VAL A 107 -4.25 2.51 -8.39
CA VAL A 107 -3.82 2.56 -6.99
C VAL A 107 -2.63 1.64 -6.80
N LEU A 108 -1.61 2.11 -6.08
CA LEU A 108 -0.41 1.36 -5.73
C LEU A 108 -0.21 1.33 -4.22
N ASP A 109 -0.23 0.12 -3.66
CA ASP A 109 0.15 -0.19 -2.27
C ASP A 109 1.50 -0.91 -2.27
N LYS A 110 2.49 -0.36 -1.57
CA LYS A 110 3.75 -1.04 -1.29
C LYS A 110 3.98 -1.12 0.22
N GLY A 111 3.39 -2.13 0.84
CA GLY A 111 3.59 -2.48 2.24
C GLY A 111 2.64 -1.83 3.25
N LEU A 112 1.67 -1.02 2.80
CA LEU A 112 0.66 -0.47 3.71
C LEU A 112 -0.29 -1.58 4.18
N SER A 113 -0.73 -2.45 3.27
CA SER A 113 -1.60 -3.59 3.62
C SER A 113 -1.00 -4.52 4.68
N ASP A 114 0.32 -4.67 4.74
CA ASP A 114 1.03 -5.44 5.78
C ASP A 114 0.96 -4.76 7.17
N CYS A 115 0.73 -3.45 7.23
CA CYS A 115 0.60 -2.70 8.48
C CYS A 115 -0.80 -2.79 9.10
N ILE A 116 -1.78 -3.34 8.38
CA ILE A 116 -3.18 -3.40 8.80
C ILE A 116 -3.47 -4.76 9.47
N GLY A 117 -3.68 -4.69 10.78
CA GLY A 117 -3.55 -5.84 11.68
C GLY A 117 -4.62 -6.94 11.56
N THR A 118 -5.87 -6.61 11.21
CA THR A 118 -6.96 -7.60 11.16
C THR A 118 -7.51 -7.79 9.74
N PRO A 119 -8.05 -8.98 9.41
CA PRO A 119 -8.76 -9.22 8.16
C PRO A 119 -9.87 -8.18 7.90
N ALA A 120 -10.75 -7.94 8.87
CA ALA A 120 -11.84 -6.95 8.76
C ALA A 120 -11.33 -5.54 8.44
N LYS A 121 -10.25 -5.09 9.10
CA LYS A 121 -9.64 -3.78 8.78
C LYS A 121 -9.03 -3.74 7.37
N ARG A 122 -8.42 -4.83 6.91
CA ARG A 122 -7.90 -4.91 5.54
C ARG A 122 -9.03 -4.92 4.51
N ARG A 123 -10.12 -5.62 4.81
CA ARG A 123 -11.33 -5.65 4.00
C ARG A 123 -11.91 -4.25 3.83
N ALA A 124 -12.07 -3.51 4.93
CA ALA A 124 -12.50 -2.12 4.90
C ALA A 124 -11.54 -1.21 4.12
N TYR A 125 -10.23 -1.42 4.26
CA TYR A 125 -9.21 -0.70 3.50
C TYR A 125 -9.31 -0.97 1.98
N PHE A 126 -9.40 -2.23 1.55
CA PHE A 126 -9.51 -2.56 0.13
C PHE A 126 -10.86 -2.12 -0.47
N ARG A 127 -11.94 -2.08 0.31
CA ARG A 127 -13.20 -1.45 -0.08
C ARG A 127 -13.03 0.04 -0.36
N GLU A 128 -12.26 0.74 0.47
CA GLU A 128 -11.95 2.16 0.23
C GLU A 128 -11.07 2.35 -1.03
N LEU A 129 -10.10 1.45 -1.29
CA LEU A 129 -9.32 1.49 -2.53
C LEU A 129 -10.19 1.23 -3.77
N HIS A 130 -11.15 0.30 -3.67
CA HIS A 130 -12.11 0.01 -4.74
C HIS A 130 -13.00 1.21 -5.04
N ARG A 131 -13.46 1.90 -4.00
CA ARG A 131 -14.28 3.12 -4.11
C ARG A 131 -13.53 4.22 -4.88
N VAL A 132 -12.28 4.52 -4.51
CA VAL A 132 -11.55 5.64 -5.13
C VAL A 132 -10.95 5.31 -6.49
N VAL A 133 -10.80 4.04 -6.85
CA VAL A 133 -10.33 3.64 -8.18
C VAL A 133 -11.50 3.58 -9.16
N ARG A 134 -11.28 4.02 -10.39
CA ARG A 134 -12.27 3.96 -11.47
C ARG A 134 -12.80 2.54 -11.60
N THR A 135 -14.12 2.40 -11.66
CA THR A 135 -14.77 1.10 -11.82
C THR A 135 -15.81 1.16 -12.95
N PRO A 136 -15.79 0.22 -13.92
CA PRO A 136 -14.83 -0.89 -14.07
C PRO A 136 -13.48 -0.46 -14.70
N GLY A 137 -12.47 -1.32 -14.54
CA GLY A 137 -11.21 -1.25 -15.29
C GLY A 137 -10.07 -0.46 -14.64
N GLY A 138 -10.28 0.10 -13.46
CA GLY A 138 -9.21 0.69 -12.65
C GLY A 138 -8.22 -0.37 -12.18
N THR A 139 -6.96 0.00 -12.04
CA THR A 139 -5.88 -0.95 -11.71
C THR A 139 -5.47 -0.82 -10.25
N LEU A 140 -5.37 -1.95 -9.55
CA LEU A 140 -4.74 -2.04 -8.24
C LEU A 140 -3.45 -2.84 -8.38
N VAL A 141 -2.35 -2.31 -7.85
CA VAL A 141 -1.10 -3.06 -7.65
C VAL A 141 -0.77 -3.07 -6.17
N VAL A 142 -0.44 -4.24 -5.65
CA VAL A 142 0.00 -4.44 -4.27
C VAL A 142 1.32 -5.20 -4.25
N VAL A 143 2.27 -4.70 -3.47
CA VAL A 143 3.49 -5.42 -3.09
C VAL A 143 3.46 -5.64 -1.58
N ALA A 144 3.45 -6.91 -1.15
CA ALA A 144 3.27 -7.28 0.25
C ALA A 144 4.26 -8.35 0.73
N GLN A 145 4.44 -8.48 2.05
CA GLN A 145 5.27 -9.54 2.67
C GLN A 145 4.61 -10.90 2.65
N ARG A 146 3.28 -10.93 2.57
CA ARG A 146 2.48 -12.15 2.57
C ARG A 146 1.55 -12.19 1.37
N PRO A 147 1.18 -13.38 0.89
CA PRO A 147 0.19 -13.47 -0.17
C PRO A 147 -1.17 -13.01 0.35
N LEU A 148 -1.81 -12.10 -0.39
CA LEU A 148 -3.17 -11.65 -0.12
C LEU A 148 -4.18 -12.59 -0.77
N SER A 149 -5.23 -12.92 -0.03
CA SER A 149 -6.39 -13.62 -0.55
C SER A 149 -7.34 -12.61 -1.19
N VAL A 150 -7.67 -12.79 -2.47
CA VAL A 150 -8.64 -11.90 -3.14
C VAL A 150 -9.97 -11.93 -2.39
N ARG A 151 -10.49 -13.12 -2.06
CA ARG A 151 -11.76 -13.23 -1.34
C ARG A 151 -11.69 -12.67 0.08
N ARG A 152 -10.70 -13.07 0.88
CA ARG A 152 -10.67 -12.73 2.31
C ARG A 152 -10.11 -11.34 2.61
N ASP A 153 -9.06 -10.91 1.90
CA ASP A 153 -8.41 -9.63 2.15
C ASP A 153 -9.04 -8.51 1.30
N LEU A 154 -9.14 -8.70 -0.04
CA LEU A 154 -9.59 -7.63 -0.95
C LEU A 154 -11.13 -7.49 -0.99
N GLY A 155 -11.85 -8.61 -0.96
CA GLY A 155 -13.30 -8.66 -1.15
C GLY A 155 -13.73 -8.73 -2.63
N PRO A 156 -15.04 -8.59 -2.89
CA PRO A 156 -15.59 -8.61 -4.25
C PRO A 156 -15.12 -7.41 -5.09
N GLY A 157 -15.44 -7.44 -6.38
CA GLY A 157 -15.14 -6.32 -7.28
C GLY A 157 -13.71 -6.28 -7.80
N TRP A 158 -12.89 -7.32 -7.56
CA TRP A 158 -11.52 -7.43 -8.08
C TRP A 158 -11.33 -8.68 -8.93
N LEU A 159 -10.71 -8.50 -10.10
CA LEU A 159 -10.14 -9.59 -10.88
C LEU A 159 -8.62 -9.47 -10.86
N CYS A 160 -7.95 -10.46 -10.29
CA CYS A 160 -6.50 -10.43 -10.15
C CYS A 160 -5.79 -11.39 -11.10
N GLU A 161 -4.63 -10.94 -11.58
CA GLU A 161 -3.65 -11.80 -12.25
C GLU A 161 -3.13 -12.86 -11.26
N PRO A 162 -2.56 -13.97 -11.77
CA PRO A 162 -1.80 -14.88 -10.94
C PRO A 162 -0.70 -14.12 -10.17
N ARG A 163 -0.62 -14.35 -8.86
CA ARG A 163 0.41 -13.71 -8.02
C ARG A 163 1.80 -13.98 -8.59
N ARG A 164 2.69 -13.01 -8.44
CA ARG A 164 4.10 -13.14 -8.77
C ARG A 164 4.94 -12.90 -7.53
N GLU A 165 6.11 -13.52 -7.50
CA GLU A 165 7.10 -13.27 -6.46
C GLU A 165 8.11 -12.25 -6.98
N LEU A 166 8.46 -11.31 -6.13
CA LEU A 166 9.63 -10.44 -6.22
C LEU A 166 10.58 -10.89 -5.12
N TYR A 167 11.88 -10.69 -5.32
CA TYR A 167 12.86 -11.08 -4.32
C TYR A 167 13.68 -9.87 -3.88
N GLY A 168 13.74 -9.64 -2.58
CA GLY A 168 14.55 -8.59 -1.96
C GLY A 168 15.47 -9.18 -0.88
N PRO A 169 16.19 -8.31 -0.15
CA PRO A 169 17.12 -8.71 0.88
C PRO A 169 16.43 -9.14 2.17
N LEU A 170 17.16 -9.86 3.02
CA LEU A 170 16.80 -10.03 4.43
C LEU A 170 16.85 -8.67 5.13
N PHE A 171 15.91 -8.42 6.03
CA PHE A 171 15.92 -7.24 6.88
C PHE A 171 16.27 -7.63 8.31
N VAL A 172 17.30 -7.01 8.87
CA VAL A 172 17.74 -7.23 10.25
C VAL A 172 17.32 -6.06 11.13
N GLU A 173 16.73 -6.39 12.27
CA GLU A 173 16.44 -5.43 13.34
C GLU A 173 17.54 -5.51 14.40
N ASP A 174 18.55 -4.66 14.26
CA ASP A 174 19.72 -4.63 15.15
C ASP A 174 19.56 -3.65 16.34
N SER A 175 18.49 -2.85 16.33
CA SER A 175 18.26 -1.80 17.30
C SER A 175 16.78 -1.43 17.37
N PRO A 176 16.20 -1.27 18.58
CA PRO A 176 14.82 -0.80 18.74
C PRO A 176 14.65 0.67 18.35
N ASN A 177 15.74 1.40 18.16
CA ASN A 177 15.73 2.83 17.83
C ASN A 177 16.04 3.10 16.36
N ARG A 178 16.32 2.07 15.55
CA ARG A 178 16.58 2.21 14.13
C ARG A 178 15.59 1.33 13.37
N PRO A 179 15.09 1.77 12.21
CA PRO A 179 14.32 0.88 11.36
C PRO A 179 15.19 -0.33 10.98
N PRO A 180 14.57 -1.48 10.68
CA PRO A 180 15.28 -2.63 10.11
C PRO A 180 16.13 -2.20 8.92
N ARG A 181 17.21 -2.93 8.61
CA ARG A 181 18.07 -2.59 7.46
C ARG A 181 18.27 -3.82 6.60
N PRO A 182 18.42 -3.65 5.27
CA PRO A 182 18.78 -4.75 4.42
C PRO A 182 20.14 -5.32 4.85
N GLU A 183 20.23 -6.62 5.02
CA GLU A 183 21.46 -7.34 5.33
C GLU A 183 22.31 -7.44 4.06
N PRO A 184 23.55 -6.92 4.05
CA PRO A 184 24.39 -6.95 2.86
C PRO A 184 24.63 -8.37 2.33
N GLY A 185 24.53 -8.55 1.01
CA GLY A 185 24.76 -9.84 0.36
C GLY A 185 23.59 -10.82 0.44
N THR A 186 22.42 -10.37 0.93
CA THR A 186 21.22 -11.20 1.02
C THR A 186 20.16 -10.89 -0.03
N ASP A 187 20.51 -10.08 -1.04
CA ASP A 187 19.62 -9.77 -2.16
C ASP A 187 19.10 -11.06 -2.81
N GLY A 188 17.79 -11.10 -3.08
CA GLY A 188 17.16 -12.26 -3.69
C GLY A 188 16.69 -13.35 -2.71
N GLN A 189 16.89 -13.19 -1.40
CA GLN A 189 16.59 -14.25 -0.42
C GLN A 189 15.18 -14.19 0.16
N VAL A 190 14.53 -13.02 0.19
CA VAL A 190 13.18 -12.87 0.75
C VAL A 190 12.18 -12.68 -0.38
N ALA A 191 11.18 -13.55 -0.43
CA ALA A 191 10.05 -13.40 -1.34
C ALA A 191 9.07 -12.34 -0.83
N TYR A 192 8.72 -11.42 -1.72
CA TYR A 192 7.61 -10.48 -1.61
C TYR A 192 6.60 -10.77 -2.70
N TYR A 193 5.33 -10.48 -2.45
CA TYR A 193 4.24 -10.88 -3.33
C TYR A 193 3.72 -9.67 -4.08
N PHE A 194 3.82 -9.74 -5.40
CA PHE A 194 3.23 -8.80 -6.33
C PHE A 194 1.86 -9.31 -6.77
N LEU A 195 0.84 -8.49 -6.55
CA LEU A 195 -0.53 -8.73 -6.97
C LEU A 195 -1.00 -7.56 -7.84
N ALA A 196 -1.52 -7.85 -9.02
CA ALA A 196 -2.18 -6.87 -9.88
C ALA A 196 -3.62 -7.28 -10.11
N CYS A 197 -4.53 -6.33 -9.96
CA CYS A 197 -5.96 -6.54 -10.14
C CYS A 197 -6.60 -5.43 -10.97
N GLN A 198 -7.69 -5.76 -11.63
CA GLN A 198 -8.60 -4.81 -12.25
C GLN A 198 -9.91 -4.75 -11.48
N SER A 199 -10.41 -3.53 -11.26
CA SER A 199 -11.71 -3.32 -10.64
C SER A 199 -12.83 -3.76 -11.59
N ARG A 200 -13.88 -4.29 -10.98
CA ARG A 200 -15.15 -4.68 -11.60
C ARG A 200 -16.28 -4.15 -10.75
N VAL A 201 -17.46 -4.01 -11.34
CA VAL A 201 -18.68 -3.74 -10.57
C VAL A 201 -18.84 -4.88 -9.57
N ALA A 202 -18.89 -4.55 -8.29
CA ALA A 202 -19.13 -5.52 -7.24
C ALA A 202 -20.56 -6.06 -7.38
N ASP A 203 -20.73 -7.36 -7.22
CA ASP A 203 -22.06 -7.97 -7.18
C ASP A 203 -22.61 -7.77 -5.77
N MET A 204 -23.69 -6.99 -5.64
CA MET A 204 -24.30 -6.61 -4.35
C MET A 204 -24.63 -7.84 -3.49
N ALA A 205 -24.99 -8.97 -4.11
CA ALA A 205 -25.28 -10.22 -3.38
C ALA A 205 -24.03 -10.85 -2.74
N ALA A 206 -22.85 -10.67 -3.34
CA ALA A 206 -21.59 -11.17 -2.78
C ALA A 206 -21.05 -10.30 -1.64
N GLU A 207 -21.48 -9.03 -1.55
CA GLU A 207 -21.16 -8.15 -0.42
C GLU A 207 -21.97 -8.55 0.82
N GLU A 208 -23.26 -8.81 0.68
CA GLU A 208 -24.14 -9.22 1.79
C GLU A 208 -23.75 -10.58 2.41
N GLU A 209 -23.32 -11.55 1.60
CA GLU A 209 -22.85 -12.86 2.09
C GLU A 209 -21.53 -12.75 2.88
N ASP A 210 -20.57 -11.95 2.41
CA ASP A 210 -19.29 -11.83 3.09
C ASP A 210 -19.38 -10.96 4.36
N ASP A 211 -20.27 -9.96 4.42
CA ASP A 211 -20.51 -9.17 5.66
C ASP A 211 -21.15 -10.05 6.75
N ALA A 212 -22.04 -10.98 6.38
CA ALA A 212 -22.63 -11.96 7.30
C ALA A 212 -21.61 -12.99 7.83
N ASP A 213 -20.66 -13.42 6.99
CA ASP A 213 -19.56 -14.30 7.40
C ASP A 213 -18.64 -13.59 8.43
N ASP A 214 -18.34 -12.29 8.28
CA ASP A 214 -17.45 -11.53 9.19
C ASP A 214 -18.12 -11.29 10.56
N GLU A 215 -19.42 -10.95 10.60
CA GLU A 215 -20.18 -10.82 11.86
C GLU A 215 -20.26 -12.14 12.63
N SER A 216 -20.36 -13.28 11.93
CA SER A 216 -20.37 -14.60 12.56
C SER A 216 -19.01 -14.98 13.17
N ALA A 217 -17.91 -14.53 12.56
CA ALA A 217 -16.55 -14.80 13.03
C ALA A 217 -16.13 -13.90 14.21
N GLU A 218 -16.64 -12.67 14.31
CA GLU A 218 -16.39 -11.81 15.48
C GLU A 218 -17.22 -12.21 16.70
N GLY A 219 -18.38 -12.86 16.51
CA GLY A 219 -19.21 -13.39 17.61
C GLY A 219 -18.61 -14.57 18.38
N ASP A 220 -17.67 -15.31 17.77
CA ASP A 220 -17.05 -16.50 18.38
C ASP A 220 -15.80 -16.17 19.25
N LEU A 221 -15.40 -14.90 19.37
CA LEU A 221 -14.21 -14.47 20.13
C LEU A 221 -14.50 -13.86 21.52
N ASP A 222 -15.77 -13.79 21.95
CA ASP A 222 -16.16 -13.19 23.25
C ASP A 222 -16.66 -14.21 24.30
N GLU A 223 -16.53 -15.52 24.06
CA GLU A 223 -16.80 -16.56 25.07
C GLU A 223 -15.55 -17.33 25.47
N GLY A 224 -14.76 -16.76 26.38
CA GLY A 224 -13.59 -17.43 26.95
C GLY A 224 -12.92 -16.66 28.08
N GLU A 225 -13.52 -16.74 29.26
CA GLU A 225 -13.00 -16.29 30.57
C GLU A 225 -11.69 -17.00 30.97
#